data_AF-A0A967RWZ4-F1
#
_entry.id   AF-A0A967RWZ4-F1
#
_cell.length_a   1.000
_cell.length_b   1.000
_cell.length_c   1.000
_cell.angle_alpha   90.00
_cell.angle_beta   90.00
_cell.angle_gamma   90.00
#
_symmetry.space_group_name_H-M   'P 1'
#
loop_
_entity.id
_entity.type
_entity.pdbx_description
1 polymer ?
#
loop_
_entity_poly.entity_id
_entity_poly.type
_entity_poly.pdbx_seq_one_letter_code
_entity_poly.pdbx_strand_id
1 'polypeptide(L)' 'AGNYAVIHAGGDEHLVRETMTDLEAQLGPKGFARIHRSTIVNLDRVKEIHPWFKGDHLVILNDGTELSLTRKYR' A
#
# COMPACT_ATOMS: atom_id res chain seq x y z
N ALA A 1 16.18 15.38 2.06
CA ALA A 1 15.01 14.50 2.30
C ALA A 1 15.41 13.09 1.92
N GLY A 2 15.35 12.14 2.85
CA GLY A 2 15.76 10.76 2.57
C GLY A 2 14.64 9.98 1.89
N ASN A 3 14.95 9.23 0.83
CA ASN A 3 14.04 8.29 0.21
C ASN A 3 14.05 7.01 1.06
N TYR A 4 13.19 6.98 2.08
CA TYR A 4 12.98 5.82 2.91
C TYR A 4 11.55 5.35 2.79
N ALA A 5 11.37 4.03 2.73
CA ALA A 5 10.09 3.37 2.81
C ALA A 5 10.10 2.42 4.01
N VAL A 6 8.95 2.29 4.65
CA VAL A 6 8.73 1.31 5.71
C VAL A 6 7.98 0.13 5.11
N ILE A 7 8.56 -1.05 5.21
CA ILE A 7 7.94 -2.30 4.79
C ILE A 7 7.32 -2.94 6.03
N HIS A 8 6.01 -3.15 5.99
CA HIS A 8 5.28 -3.88 7.02
C HIS A 8 5.16 -5.34 6.59
N ALA A 9 5.80 -6.27 7.31
CA ALA A 9 5.80 -7.69 6.99
C ALA A 9 5.77 -8.54 8.27
N GLY A 10 4.77 -9.40 8.40
CA GLY A 10 4.70 -10.35 9.52
C GLY A 10 4.50 -9.73 10.91
N GLY A 11 4.13 -8.45 10.98
CA GLY A 11 4.03 -7.69 12.23
C GLY A 11 5.28 -6.85 12.54
N ASP A 12 6.34 -6.99 11.74
CA ASP A 12 7.57 -6.22 11.84
C ASP A 12 7.62 -5.08 10.82
N GLU A 13 8.43 -4.07 11.14
CA GLU A 13 8.69 -2.90 10.30
C GLU A 13 10.15 -2.90 9.85
N HIS A 14 10.38 -2.81 8.54
CA HIS A 14 11.72 -2.71 7.96
C HIS A 14 11.88 -1.38 7.22
N LEU A 15 12.86 -0.58 7.64
CA LEU A 15 13.21 0.66 6.94
C LEU A 15 14.16 0.36 5.80
N VAL A 16 13.73 0.62 4.56
CA VAL A 16 14.55 0.48 3.36
C VAL A 16 14.78 1.83 2.72
N ARG A 17 15.95 2.01 2.09
CA ARG A 17 16.29 3.24 1.38
C ARG A 17 15.97 3.10 -0.11
N GLU A 18 14.70 3.18 -0.45
CA GLU A 18 14.22 3.10 -1.82
C GLU A 18 13.11 4.14 -2.09
N THR A 19 12.87 4.41 -3.38
CA THR A 19 11.76 5.27 -3.79
C THR A 19 10.48 4.45 -3.91
N MET A 20 9.33 5.09 -3.74
CA MET A 20 8.04 4.44 -4.00
C MET A 20 7.92 3.91 -5.44
N THR A 21 8.59 4.56 -6.40
CA THR A 21 8.58 4.16 -7.80
C THR A 21 9.41 2.89 -8.03
N ASP A 22 10.59 2.79 -7.42
CA ASP A 22 11.41 1.58 -7.47
C ASP A 22 10.71 0.39 -6.81
N LEU A 23 10.08 0.62 -5.65
CA LEU A 23 9.31 -0.41 -4.96
C LEU A 23 8.11 -0.86 -5.79
N GLU A 24 7.39 0.06 -6.45
CA GLU A 24 6.28 -0.27 -7.34
C GLU A 24 6.75 -1.15 -8.52
N ALA A 25 7.88 -0.81 -9.14
CA ALA A 25 8.43 -1.59 -10.24
C ALA A 25 8.86 -3.02 -9.82
N GLN A 26 9.42 -3.17 -8.62
CA GLN A 26 9.87 -4.46 -8.10
C GLN A 26 8.74 -5.33 -7.55
N LEU A 27 7.74 -4.71 -6.91
CA LEU A 27 6.65 -5.40 -6.23
C LEU A 27 5.41 -5.59 -7.11
N GLY A 28 5.19 -4.74 -8.11
CA GLY A 28 4.07 -4.83 -9.04
C GLY A 28 3.89 -6.23 -9.64
N PRO A 29 4.94 -6.86 -10.21
CA PRO A 29 4.87 -8.22 -10.74
C PRO A 29 4.54 -9.30 -9.69
N LYS A 30 4.68 -8.99 -8.40
CA LYS A 30 4.42 -9.89 -7.27
C LYS A 30 3.02 -9.71 -6.67
N GLY A 31 2.12 -9.01 -7.37
CA GLY A 31 0.74 -8.79 -6.91
C GLY A 31 0.58 -7.60 -5.95
N PHE A 32 1.53 -6.65 -5.96
CA PHE A 32 1.38 -5.42 -5.19
C PHE A 32 0.81 -4.29 -6.05
N ALA A 33 -0.05 -3.48 -5.46
CA ALA A 33 -0.63 -2.31 -6.09
C ALA A 33 -0.36 -1.05 -5.29
N ARG A 34 -0.04 0.05 -5.98
CA ARG A 34 0.07 1.35 -5.34
C ARG A 34 -1.30 1.99 -5.20
N ILE A 35 -1.73 2.21 -3.96
CA ILE A 35 -3.06 2.75 -3.62
C ILE A 35 -3.01 4.22 -3.17
N HIS A 36 -1.81 4.73 -2.91
CA HIS A 36 -1.56 6.12 -2.55
C HIS A 36 -0.15 6.53 -2.96
N ARG A 37 0.14 7.84 -3.00
CA ARG A 37 1.47 8.36 -3.36
C ARG A 37 2.60 7.81 -2.47
N SER A 38 2.26 7.35 -1.26
CA SER A 38 3.20 6.81 -0.27
C SER A 38 2.85 5.39 0.20
N THR A 39 1.92 4.69 -0.46
CA THR A 39 1.45 3.39 0.03
C THR A 39 1.31 2.40 -1.12
N ILE A 40 1.99 1.26 -0.99
CA ILE A 40 1.87 0.08 -1.85
C ILE A 40 1.39 -1.06 -0.97
N VAL A 41 0.42 -1.82 -1.47
CA VAL A 41 -0.25 -2.89 -0.72
C VAL A 41 -0.19 -4.21 -1.50
N ASN A 42 -0.07 -5.32 -0.80
CA ASN A 42 -0.21 -6.65 -1.39
C ASN A 42 -1.70 -6.97 -1.58
N LEU A 43 -2.13 -7.21 -2.82
CA LEU A 43 -3.53 -7.48 -3.15
C LEU A 43 -4.05 -8.80 -2.54
N ASP A 44 -3.21 -9.81 -2.39
CA ASP A 44 -3.57 -11.08 -1.71
C ASP A 44 -3.82 -10.92 -0.20
N ARG A 45 -3.38 -9.81 0.40
CA ARG A 45 -3.62 -9.50 1.81
C ARG A 45 -4.84 -8.61 2.04
N VAL A 46 -5.48 -8.15 0.96
CA VAL A 46 -6.70 -7.33 1.05
C VAL A 46 -7.87 -8.23 1.42
N LYS A 47 -8.51 -7.89 2.53
CA LYS A 47 -9.73 -8.54 2.99
C LYS A 47 -10.96 -7.93 2.33
N GLU A 48 -11.10 -6.60 2.44
CA GLU A 48 -12.28 -5.87 1.99
C GLU A 48 -11.89 -4.49 1.44
N ILE A 49 -12.67 -3.99 0.49
CA ILE A 49 -12.54 -2.61 -0.02
C ILE A 49 -13.92 -1.95 0.12
N HIS A 50 -14.00 -0.91 0.93
CA HIS A 50 -15.21 -0.14 1.12
C HIS A 50 -15.12 1.21 0.41
N PRO A 51 -16.17 1.65 -0.31
CA PRO A 51 -16.24 3.03 -0.74
C PRO A 51 -16.28 3.96 0.48
N TRP A 52 -15.42 4.98 0.48
CA TRP A 52 -15.31 5.99 1.53
C TRP A 52 -15.71 7.37 0.99
N PHE A 53 -15.62 8.39 1.86
CA PHE A 53 -16.08 9.75 1.59
C PHE A 53 -15.46 10.34 0.31
N LYS A 54 -16.27 11.04 -0.49
CA LYS A 54 -15.84 11.78 -1.70
C LYS A 54 -15.09 10.97 -2.78
N GLY A 55 -15.33 9.65 -2.86
CA GLY A 55 -14.81 8.79 -3.92
C GLY A 55 -13.42 8.19 -3.64
N ASP A 56 -12.91 8.41 -2.43
CA ASP A 56 -11.84 7.58 -1.88
C ASP A 56 -12.42 6.23 -1.42
N HIS A 57 -11.56 5.24 -1.18
CA HIS A 57 -11.93 3.92 -0.69
C HIS A 57 -11.08 3.57 0.53
N LEU A 58 -11.62 2.74 1.40
CA LEU A 58 -10.95 2.16 2.54
C LEU A 58 -10.60 0.70 2.20
N VAL A 59 -9.32 0.38 2.22
CA VAL A 59 -8.80 -0.98 2.02
C VAL A 59 -8.51 -1.57 3.39
N ILE A 60 -9.20 -2.65 3.73
CA ILE A 60 -9.01 -3.39 4.98
C ILE A 60 -8.17 -4.62 4.67
N LEU A 61 -7.06 -4.78 5.38
CA LEU A 61 -6.17 -5.94 5.27
C LEU A 61 -6.60 -7.08 6.21
N ASN A 62 -6.07 -8.27 5.95
CA ASN A 62 -6.37 -9.48 6.74
C ASN A 62 -6.01 -9.36 8.23
N ASP A 63 -5.05 -8.50 8.57
CA ASP A 63 -4.64 -8.19 9.95
C ASP A 63 -5.51 -7.11 10.61
N GLY A 64 -6.49 -6.56 9.88
CA GLY A 64 -7.33 -5.45 10.33
C GLY A 64 -6.76 -4.06 10.05
N THR A 65 -5.59 -3.96 9.42
CA THR A 65 -5.01 -2.68 9.03
C THR A 65 -5.88 -1.97 7.99
N GLU A 66 -6.19 -0.70 8.23
CA GLU A 66 -7.00 0.13 7.35
C GLU A 66 -6.13 1.11 6.55
N LEU A 67 -6.22 1.07 5.22
CA LEU A 67 -5.45 1.92 4.31
C LEU A 67 -6.38 2.72 3.40
N SER A 68 -6.08 4.01 3.21
CA SER A 68 -6.86 4.86 2.30
C SER A 68 -6.38 4.70 0.85
N LEU A 69 -7.27 4.22 -0.03
CA LEU A 69 -7.11 4.24 -1.48
C LEU A 69 -7.71 5.53 -2.04
N THR A 70 -6.90 6.34 -2.71
CA THR A 70 -7.38 7.61 -3.28
C THR A 70 -7.76 7.46 -4.75
N ARG A 71 -8.73 8.24 -5.22
CA ARG A 71 -9.26 8.20 -6.61
C ARG A 71 -8.19 8.26 -7.72
N LYS A 72 -7.02 8.85 -7.44
CA LYS A 72 -5.91 8.99 -8.38
C LYS A 72 -5.16 7.68 -8.62
N TYR A 73 -5.30 6.72 -7.71
CA TYR A 73 -4.56 5.45 -7.68
C TYR A 73 -5.50 4.23 -7.74
N ARG A 74 -6.74 4.43 -8.20
CA ARG A 74 -7.69 3.34 -8.48
C ARG A 74 -7.25 2.52 -9.67
#